data_AF-A0A9D9L3H4-F1
#
_entry.id   AF-A0A9D9L3H4-F1
#
_cell.length_a   1.000
_cell.length_b   1.000
_cell.length_c   1.000
_cell.angle_alpha   90.00
_cell.angle_beta   90.00
_cell.angle_gamma   90.00
#
_symmetry.space_group_name_H-M   'P 1'
#
loop_
_entity.id
_entity.type
_entity.pdbx_description
1 polymer ?
#
loop_
_entity_poly.entity_id
_entity_poly.type
_entity_poly.pdbx_seq_one_letter_code
_entity_poly.pdbx_strand_id
1 'polypeptide(L)'
;MSKKAKAEIADESAIIITDAVLAENQAKLDSYEKSIKAAQERRRKVIIESKLYTYDKLSQLYGGAEGQALLDAVTAEHTLISKLTDSGMSYADIEGLVDSSDGADSKSGNSSDSDVADGQTSFFENENPYTV
;
A
#
# COMPACT_ATOMS: atom_id res chain seq x y z
N MET A 1 42.71 68.51 5.34
CA MET A 1 41.47 67.88 4.82
C MET A 1 40.30 68.81 5.11
N SER A 2 39.50 69.17 4.09
CA SER A 2 38.30 70.02 4.29
C SER A 2 37.14 69.18 4.85
N LYS A 3 36.18 69.83 5.54
CA LYS A 3 34.98 69.15 6.07
C LYS A 3 34.16 68.44 4.97
N LYS A 4 34.13 69.00 3.75
CA LYS A 4 33.42 68.44 2.59
C LYS A 4 34.05 67.13 2.11
N ALA A 5 35.38 67.10 1.98
CA ALA A 5 36.10 65.90 1.56
C ALA A 5 35.95 64.74 2.57
N LYS A 6 35.85 65.05 3.86
CA LYS A 6 35.64 64.02 4.90
C LYS A 6 34.23 63.41 4.88
N ALA A 7 33.23 64.18 4.45
CA ALA A 7 31.85 63.69 4.31
C ALA A 7 31.68 62.77 3.09
N GLU A 8 32.27 63.14 1.96
CA GLU A 8 32.24 62.36 0.71
C GLU A 8 32.89 60.97 0.87
N ILE A 9 34.06 60.91 1.51
CA ILE A 9 34.74 59.64 1.83
C ILE A 9 33.89 58.74 2.74
N ALA A 10 33.16 59.34 3.69
CA ALA A 10 32.30 58.58 4.60
C ALA A 10 31.06 58.01 3.88
N ASP A 11 30.50 58.76 2.94
CA ASP A 11 29.34 58.33 2.14
C ASP A 11 29.72 57.21 1.16
N GLU A 12 30.86 57.34 0.47
CA GLU A 12 31.41 56.26 -0.38
C GLU A 12 31.71 54.99 0.43
N SER A 13 32.29 55.14 1.63
CA SER A 13 32.55 54.00 2.52
C SER A 13 31.26 53.32 2.97
N ALA A 14 30.20 54.08 3.26
CA ALA A 14 28.91 53.53 3.65
C ALA A 14 28.25 52.74 2.51
N ILE A 15 28.33 53.25 1.27
CA ILE A 15 27.81 52.58 0.07
C ILE A 15 28.52 51.23 -0.17
N ILE A 16 29.86 51.22 -0.07
CA ILE A 16 30.65 49.98 -0.25
C ILE A 16 30.29 48.94 0.82
N ILE A 17 30.08 49.37 2.07
CA ILE A 17 29.66 48.47 3.15
C ILE A 17 28.26 47.90 2.87
N THR A 18 27.31 48.73 2.41
CA THR A 18 25.97 48.24 2.08
C THR A 18 25.96 47.23 0.93
N ASP A 19 26.74 47.47 -0.12
CA ASP A 19 26.83 46.56 -1.27
C ASP A 19 27.46 45.22 -0.87
N ALA A 20 28.49 45.24 -0.03
CA ALA A 20 29.11 44.04 0.49
C ALA A 20 28.13 43.21 1.32
N VAL A 21 27.34 43.85 2.20
CA VAL A 21 26.32 43.18 3.02
C VAL A 21 25.20 42.59 2.14
N LEU A 22 24.76 43.31 1.11
CA LEU A 22 23.76 42.81 0.17
C LEU A 22 24.26 41.58 -0.59
N ALA A 23 25.51 41.62 -1.09
CA ALA A 23 26.12 40.50 -1.79
C ALA A 23 26.27 39.26 -0.88
N GLU A 24 26.69 39.45 0.37
CA GLU A 24 26.78 38.37 1.36
C GLU A 24 25.40 37.75 1.64
N ASN A 25 24.38 38.59 1.80
CA ASN A 25 23.01 38.11 2.03
C ASN A 25 22.48 37.34 0.82
N GLN A 26 22.76 37.78 -0.41
CA GLN A 26 22.38 37.04 -1.61
C GLN A 26 23.05 35.66 -1.66
N ALA A 27 24.34 35.59 -1.36
CA ALA A 27 25.06 34.31 -1.31
C ALA A 27 24.48 33.35 -0.25
N LYS A 28 24.05 33.88 0.91
CA LYS A 28 23.36 33.08 1.94
C LYS A 28 22.00 32.58 1.45
N LEU A 29 21.20 33.43 0.81
CA LEU A 29 19.91 33.06 0.24
C LEU A 29 20.06 31.94 -0.80
N ASP A 30 21.03 32.07 -1.71
CA ASP A 30 21.30 31.05 -2.73
C ASP A 30 21.72 29.71 -2.10
N SER A 31 22.56 29.77 -1.05
CA SER A 31 22.99 28.60 -0.28
C SER A 31 21.81 27.92 0.43
N TYR A 32 20.93 28.70 1.06
CA TYR A 32 19.72 28.18 1.70
C TYR A 32 18.77 27.57 0.69
N GLU A 33 18.53 28.22 -0.44
CA GLU A 33 17.66 27.69 -1.49
C GLU A 33 18.18 26.34 -2.02
N LYS A 34 19.48 26.24 -2.27
CA LYS A 34 20.13 24.99 -2.69
C LYS A 34 19.96 23.89 -1.64
N SER A 35 20.16 24.23 -0.37
CA SER A 35 20.03 23.28 0.76
C SER A 35 18.59 22.79 0.93
N ILE A 36 17.61 23.70 0.81
CA ILE A 36 16.18 23.39 0.88
C ILE A 36 15.78 22.44 -0.27
N LYS A 37 16.20 22.73 -1.51
CA LYS A 37 15.91 21.86 -2.66
C LYS A 37 16.47 20.45 -2.45
N ALA A 38 17.73 20.35 -2.01
CA ALA A 38 18.37 19.07 -1.74
C ALA A 38 17.70 18.29 -0.60
N ALA A 39 17.24 18.98 0.46
CA ALA A 39 16.50 18.34 1.55
C ALA A 39 15.13 17.81 1.08
N GLN A 40 14.41 18.59 0.26
CA GLN A 40 13.13 18.16 -0.31
C GLN A 40 13.27 16.95 -1.24
N GLU A 41 14.34 16.90 -2.03
CA GLU A 41 14.62 15.77 -2.91
C GLU A 41 14.94 14.50 -2.11
N ARG A 42 15.79 14.58 -1.09
CA ARG A 42 16.04 13.46 -0.17
C ARG A 42 14.74 12.97 0.48
N ARG A 43 13.90 13.89 0.96
CA ARG A 43 12.60 13.56 1.55
C ARG A 43 11.70 12.83 0.54
N ARG A 44 11.62 13.32 -0.71
CA ARG A 44 10.85 12.67 -1.78
C ARG A 44 11.35 11.25 -2.05
N LYS A 45 12.66 11.06 -2.15
CA LYS A 45 13.27 9.75 -2.37
C LYS A 45 12.90 8.76 -1.26
N VAL A 46 13.09 9.15 0.00
CA VAL A 46 12.75 8.30 1.16
C VAL A 46 11.27 7.93 1.16
N ILE A 47 10.37 8.87 0.85
CA ILE A 47 8.93 8.59 0.76
C ILE A 47 8.62 7.56 -0.32
N ILE A 48 9.22 7.68 -1.51
CA ILE A 48 8.99 6.75 -2.63
C ILE A 48 9.52 5.35 -2.27
N GLU A 49 10.74 5.26 -1.76
CA GLU A 49 11.35 4.00 -1.33
C GLU A 49 10.53 3.32 -0.23
N SER A 50 10.05 4.08 0.76
CA SER A 50 9.20 3.55 1.83
C SER A 50 7.85 3.05 1.32
N LYS A 51 7.23 3.76 0.37
CA LYS A 51 5.98 3.32 -0.28
C LYS A 51 6.19 2.03 -1.07
N LEU A 52 7.28 1.94 -1.83
CA LEU A 52 7.62 0.73 -2.58
C LEU A 52 7.91 -0.46 -1.65
N TYR A 53 8.65 -0.24 -0.57
CA TYR A 53 8.91 -1.28 0.44
C TYR A 53 7.62 -1.81 1.06
N THR A 54 6.70 -0.92 1.44
CA THR A 54 5.42 -1.31 2.04
C THR A 54 4.55 -2.06 1.05
N TYR A 55 4.51 -1.60 -0.20
CA TYR A 55 3.78 -2.26 -1.28
C TYR A 55 4.34 -3.66 -1.57
N ASP A 56 5.66 -3.80 -1.69
CA ASP A 56 6.34 -5.08 -1.91
C ASP A 56 6.05 -6.07 -0.76
N LYS A 57 6.09 -5.60 0.49
CA LYS A 57 5.70 -6.41 1.65
C LYS A 57 4.25 -6.86 1.61
N LEU A 58 3.34 -5.97 1.23
CA LEU A 58 1.93 -6.33 1.07
C LEU A 58 1.77 -7.36 -0.05
N SER A 59 2.36 -7.12 -1.22
CA SER A 59 2.33 -8.05 -2.35
C SER A 59 2.81 -9.45 -1.95
N GLN A 60 3.92 -9.56 -1.22
CA GLN A 60 4.46 -10.84 -0.72
C GLN A 60 3.48 -11.56 0.20
N LEU A 61 2.78 -10.86 1.11
CA LEU A 61 1.76 -11.46 1.99
C LEU A 61 0.59 -12.05 1.19
N TYR A 62 0.24 -11.44 0.06
CA TYR A 62 -0.81 -11.90 -0.85
C TYR A 62 -0.27 -12.71 -2.03
N GLY A 63 0.81 -13.47 -1.82
CA GLY A 63 1.31 -14.43 -2.82
C GLY A 63 1.94 -13.80 -4.08
N GLY A 64 2.42 -12.56 -3.98
CA GLY A 64 2.99 -11.82 -5.11
C GLY A 64 1.94 -11.12 -5.97
N ALA A 65 0.71 -10.95 -5.48
CA ALA A 65 -0.32 -10.19 -6.18
C ALA A 65 0.07 -8.71 -6.30
N GLU A 66 -0.22 -8.09 -7.43
CA GLU A 66 0.09 -6.69 -7.72
C GLU A 66 -1.12 -5.92 -8.27
N GLY A 67 -1.07 -4.60 -8.18
CA GLY A 67 -2.05 -3.69 -8.76
C GLY A 67 -3.47 -3.95 -8.25
N GLN A 68 -4.41 -4.12 -9.17
CA GLN A 68 -5.82 -4.34 -8.84
C GLN A 68 -6.03 -5.68 -8.11
N ALA A 69 -5.27 -6.73 -8.47
CA ALA A 69 -5.42 -8.03 -7.82
C ALA A 69 -5.06 -7.97 -6.32
N LEU A 70 -4.01 -7.20 -5.98
CA LEU A 70 -3.65 -6.95 -4.58
C LEU A 70 -4.74 -6.17 -3.85
N LEU A 71 -5.30 -5.15 -4.50
CA LEU A 71 -6.38 -4.35 -3.93
C LEU A 71 -7.64 -5.18 -3.68
N ASP A 72 -8.00 -6.04 -4.63
CA ASP A 72 -9.16 -6.93 -4.51
C ASP A 72 -8.96 -7.94 -3.38
N ALA A 73 -7.77 -8.53 -3.26
CA ALA A 73 -7.43 -9.47 -2.19
C ALA A 73 -7.52 -8.82 -0.80
N VAL A 74 -6.89 -7.66 -0.62
CA VAL A 74 -6.94 -6.89 0.64
C VAL A 74 -8.38 -6.49 0.98
N THR A 75 -9.17 -6.08 -0.03
CA THR A 75 -10.58 -5.69 0.17
C THR A 75 -11.44 -6.88 0.60
N ALA A 76 -11.21 -8.06 0.00
CA ALA A 76 -11.91 -9.28 0.36
C ALA A 76 -11.62 -9.67 1.82
N GLU A 77 -10.35 -9.65 2.24
CA GLU A 77 -9.97 -9.93 3.63
C GLU A 77 -10.55 -8.92 4.60
N HIS A 78 -10.48 -7.62 4.29
CA HIS A 78 -11.06 -6.58 5.13
C HIS A 78 -12.58 -6.76 5.31
N THR A 79 -13.27 -7.18 4.25
CA THR A 79 -14.70 -7.49 4.29
C THR A 79 -14.99 -8.71 5.17
N LEU A 80 -14.16 -9.75 5.10
CA LEU A 80 -14.30 -10.94 5.93
C LEU A 80 -14.08 -10.62 7.41
N ILE A 81 -13.01 -9.90 7.72
CA ILE A 81 -12.70 -9.43 9.07
C ILE A 81 -13.87 -8.61 9.63
N SER A 82 -14.41 -7.68 8.84
CA SER A 82 -15.56 -6.87 9.26
C SER A 82 -16.78 -7.72 9.65
N LYS A 83 -17.09 -8.75 8.87
CA LYS A 83 -18.20 -9.68 9.18
C LYS A 83 -17.94 -10.47 10.46
N LEU A 84 -16.70 -10.89 10.71
CA LEU A 84 -16.32 -11.61 11.92
C LEU A 84 -16.37 -10.69 13.15
N THR A 85 -15.95 -9.44 13.02
CA THR A 85 -16.07 -8.46 14.11
C THR A 85 -17.53 -8.11 14.40
N ASP A 86 -18.37 -8.01 13.36
CA ASP A 86 -19.81 -7.75 13.51
C ASP A 86 -20.55 -8.92 14.18
N SER A 87 -20.04 -10.16 14.07
CA SER A 87 -20.57 -11.32 14.80
C SER A 87 -20.13 -11.37 16.27
N GLY A 88 -19.32 -10.39 16.71
CA GLY A 88 -18.84 -10.25 18.08
C GLY A 88 -17.48 -10.91 18.34
N MET A 89 -16.77 -11.39 17.31
CA MET A 89 -15.40 -11.91 17.50
C MET A 89 -14.40 -10.79 17.70
N SER A 90 -13.43 -10.99 18.61
CA SER A 90 -12.30 -10.08 18.74
C SER A 90 -11.25 -10.35 17.66
N TYR A 91 -10.38 -9.36 17.40
CA TYR A 91 -9.24 -9.56 16.49
C TYR A 91 -8.32 -10.70 16.93
N ALA A 92 -8.18 -10.94 18.24
CA ALA A 92 -7.37 -12.05 18.76
C ALA A 92 -8.01 -13.42 18.47
N ASP A 93 -9.34 -13.52 18.57
CA ASP A 93 -10.06 -14.75 18.21
C ASP A 93 -9.96 -15.03 16.71
N ILE A 94 -10.01 -13.98 15.88
CA ILE A 94 -9.87 -14.08 14.42
C ILE A 94 -8.45 -14.54 14.04
N GLU A 95 -7.41 -13.98 14.67
CA GLU A 95 -6.02 -14.39 14.46
C GLU A 95 -5.81 -15.88 14.78
N GLY A 96 -6.44 -16.38 15.85
CA GLY A 96 -6.39 -17.80 16.24
C GLY A 96 -7.03 -18.78 15.25
N LEU A 97 -7.83 -18.31 14.28
CA LEU A 97 -8.44 -19.19 13.26
C LEU A 97 -7.45 -19.64 12.17
N VAL A 98 -6.35 -18.89 11.98
CA VAL A 98 -5.37 -19.14 10.90
C VAL A 98 -4.60 -20.46 11.09
N ASP A 99 -4.54 -21.00 12.31
CA ASP A 99 -3.74 -22.19 12.64
C ASP A 99 -4.44 -23.54 12.33
N SER A 100 -5.67 -23.53 11.79
CA SER A 100 -6.50 -24.74 11.64
C SER A 100 -6.35 -25.48 10.30
N SER A 101 -5.49 -25.05 9.37
CA SER A 101 -5.41 -25.66 8.02
C SER A 101 -4.30 -26.70 7.81
N ASP A 102 -3.45 -26.97 8.81
CA ASP A 102 -2.45 -28.04 8.72
C ASP A 102 -3.09 -29.40 9.00
N GLY A 103 -3.64 -30.05 7.97
CA GLY A 103 -3.92 -31.48 8.01
C GLY A 103 -5.27 -31.98 7.47
N ALA A 104 -5.90 -31.31 6.50
CA ALA A 104 -6.95 -31.96 5.70
C ALA A 104 -6.31 -32.87 4.65
N ASP A 105 -5.72 -33.96 5.11
CA ASP A 105 -5.23 -35.08 4.31
C ASP A 105 -6.45 -35.67 3.57
N SER A 106 -6.71 -35.18 2.36
CA SER A 106 -7.77 -35.69 1.48
C SER A 106 -7.33 -37.07 0.97
N LYS A 107 -7.36 -38.08 1.85
CA LYS A 107 -7.35 -39.48 1.43
C LYS A 107 -8.71 -39.81 0.83
N SER A 108 -8.91 -39.34 -0.40
CA SER A 108 -9.88 -39.91 -1.35
C SER A 108 -9.37 -41.28 -1.78
N GLY A 109 -9.44 -42.25 -0.87
CA GLY A 109 -9.28 -43.66 -1.15
C GLY A 109 -10.59 -44.37 -0.88
N ASN A 110 -11.49 -44.41 -1.85
CA ASN A 110 -12.52 -45.45 -1.87
C ASN A 110 -12.36 -46.27 -3.15
N SER A 111 -11.60 -47.35 -2.99
CA SER A 111 -11.48 -48.45 -3.94
C SER A 111 -12.73 -49.32 -3.82
N SER A 112 -13.32 -49.68 -4.97
CA SER A 112 -14.08 -50.90 -5.24
C SER A 112 -15.29 -51.21 -4.34
N ASP A 113 -16.50 -51.23 -4.90
CA ASP A 113 -17.12 -52.52 -5.23
C ASP A 113 -18.29 -52.36 -6.20
N SER A 114 -18.36 -53.30 -7.12
CA SER A 114 -19.35 -53.44 -8.17
C SER A 114 -20.45 -54.38 -7.67
N ASP A 115 -21.62 -53.85 -7.32
CA ASP A 115 -22.80 -54.69 -7.11
C ASP A 115 -23.90 -54.33 -8.11
N VAL A 116 -24.03 -55.24 -9.08
CA VAL A 116 -25.14 -55.40 -9.99
C VAL A 116 -26.41 -55.62 -9.17
N ALA A 117 -27.26 -54.59 -9.09
CA ALA A 117 -28.61 -54.74 -8.57
C ALA A 117 -29.54 -55.23 -9.69
N ASP A 118 -29.58 -56.54 -9.83
CA ASP A 118 -30.61 -57.28 -10.56
C ASP A 118 -31.94 -57.14 -9.80
N GLY A 119 -32.92 -56.45 -10.38
CA GLY A 119 -34.17 -56.12 -9.69
C GLY A 119 -35.23 -55.49 -10.60
N GLN A 120 -35.95 -56.34 -11.33
CA GLN A 120 -37.25 -56.05 -11.97
C GLN A 120 -38.25 -55.47 -10.92
N THR A 121 -39.32 -54.70 -11.20
CA THR A 121 -40.29 -54.65 -12.30
C THR A 121 -41.01 -53.29 -12.33
N SER A 122 -41.55 -52.98 -13.51
CA SER A 122 -42.51 -51.92 -13.85
C SER A 122 -43.69 -51.71 -12.89
N PHE A 123 -44.05 -50.44 -12.63
CA PHE A 123 -45.44 -50.04 -12.45
C PHE A 123 -45.58 -48.52 -12.69
N PHE A 124 -46.59 -48.15 -13.50
CA PHE A 124 -46.97 -46.81 -13.96
C PHE A 124 -46.31 -46.30 -15.26
N GLU A 125 -46.85 -46.79 -16.38
CA GLU A 125 -47.16 -45.90 -17.51
C GLU A 125 -48.15 -44.83 -17.02
N ASN A 126 -47.83 -43.55 -17.23
CA ASN A 126 -48.87 -42.55 -17.37
C ASN A 126 -48.41 -41.46 -18.35
N GLU A 127 -49.28 -41.22 -19.31
CA GLU A 127 -49.07 -40.49 -20.55
C GLU A 127 -48.80 -39.00 -20.30
N ASN A 128 -48.03 -38.40 -21.22
CA ASN A 128 -47.65 -36.99 -21.22
C ASN A 128 -48.82 -36.15 -21.78
N PRO A 129 -49.53 -35.31 -20.99
CA PRO A 129 -50.81 -34.71 -21.43
C PRO A 129 -50.68 -33.36 -22.14
N TYR A 130 -49.51 -32.99 -22.67
CA TYR A 130 -49.35 -31.72 -23.39
C TYR A 130 -48.66 -31.90 -24.75
N THR A 131 -49.43 -32.45 -25.70
CA THR A 131 -49.26 -32.21 -27.13
C THR A 131 -50.49 -31.45 -27.63
N VAL A 132 -50.33 -30.15 -27.86
CA VAL A 132 -51.08 -29.35 -28.86
C VAL A 132 -50.08 -28.38 -29.48
#